data_AF-A0A920VFS7-F1
#
_entry.id   AF-A0A920VFS7-F1
#
_cell.length_a   1.000
_cell.length_b   1.000
_cell.length_c   1.000
_cell.angle_alpha   90.00
_cell.angle_beta   90.00
_cell.angle_gamma   90.00
#
_symmetry.space_group_name_H-M   'P 1'
#
loop_
_entity.id
_entity.type
_entity.pdbx_description
1 polymer ?
#
loop_
_entity_poly.entity_id
_entity_poly.type
_entity_poly.pdbx_seq_one_letter_code
_entity_poly.pdbx_strand_id
1 'polypeptide(L)'
;MALVTMAHYEYPDVEMFRFGAMAPLYPFATRENEQLGINIDHKSYYDIMRRVRSMFKLDLDLSELRTMGESESNQLAERLEEIGKANAEAKELIEKIREDYVYTPFVEPVDMDPALDDALNDILRGLDS
;
A
#
# COMPACT_ATOMS: atom_id res chain seq x y z
N MET A 1 8.68 0.68 17.53
CA MET A 1 10.15 0.56 17.60
C MET A 1 10.78 1.86 17.13
N ALA A 2 11.37 2.64 18.03
CA ALA A 2 12.18 3.81 17.65
C ALA A 2 13.57 3.30 17.25
N LEU A 3 13.75 3.02 15.96
CA LEU A 3 15.06 2.72 15.40
C LEU A 3 15.75 4.06 15.14
N VAL A 4 16.49 4.56 16.13
CA VAL A 4 17.46 5.65 15.90
C VAL A 4 18.52 5.07 14.97
N THR A 5 18.59 5.59 13.74
CA THR A 5 19.59 5.15 12.77
C THR A 5 20.94 5.78 13.15
N MET A 6 22.05 5.06 12.94
CA MET A 6 23.40 5.63 13.19
C MET A 6 23.61 6.93 12.42
N ALA A 7 22.98 7.04 11.24
CA ALA A 7 22.96 8.26 10.42
C ALA A 7 22.49 9.50 11.19
N HIS A 8 21.52 9.38 12.11
CA HIS A 8 21.07 10.52 12.91
C HIS A 8 22.19 11.10 13.80
N TYR A 9 23.09 10.25 14.31
CA TYR A 9 24.23 10.69 15.12
C TYR A 9 25.39 11.23 14.28
N GLU A 10 25.58 10.69 13.08
CA GLU A 10 26.65 11.11 12.16
C GLU A 10 26.33 12.44 11.46
N TYR A 11 25.04 12.73 11.24
CA TYR A 11 24.59 13.92 10.53
C TYR A 11 23.51 14.68 11.33
N PRO A 12 23.87 15.29 12.47
CA PRO A 12 22.91 15.95 13.35
C PRO A 12 22.24 17.18 12.72
N ASP A 13 22.87 17.77 11.71
CA ASP A 13 22.38 18.96 11.00
C ASP A 13 21.42 18.62 9.83
N VAL A 14 21.14 17.33 9.59
CA VAL A 14 20.28 16.88 8.49
C VAL A 14 18.95 16.37 9.04
N GLU A 15 17.86 16.95 8.56
CA GLU A 15 16.52 16.44 8.86
C GLU A 15 16.30 15.07 8.22
N MET A 16 16.01 14.07 9.06
CA MET A 16 15.81 12.69 8.61
C MET A 16 14.40 12.21 8.91
N PHE A 17 13.77 11.61 7.90
CA PHE A 17 12.49 10.94 8.02
C PHE A 17 12.62 9.51 7.51
N ARG A 18 11.89 8.58 8.13
CA ARG A 18 11.86 7.17 7.73
C ARG A 18 10.44 6.76 7.41
N PHE A 19 10.27 6.18 6.23
CA PHE A 19 9.07 5.47 5.85
C PHE A 19 9.30 3.97 6.02
N GLY A 20 8.30 3.28 6.56
CA GLY A 20 8.22 1.84 6.59
C GLY A 20 6.89 1.42 6.00
N ALA A 21 6.91 0.42 5.14
CA ALA A 21 5.72 -0.27 4.68
C ALA A 21 5.69 -1.67 5.30
N MET A 22 4.49 -2.23 5.43
CA MET A 22 4.30 -3.61 5.89
C MET A 22 3.90 -4.46 4.70
N ALA A 23 4.72 -5.45 4.38
CA ALA A 23 4.41 -6.49 3.40
C ALA A 23 3.81 -7.70 4.13
N PRO A 24 2.74 -8.32 3.62
CA PRO A 24 2.18 -9.51 4.24
C PRO A 24 3.12 -10.72 4.07
N LEU A 25 3.26 -11.49 5.14
CA LEU A 25 4.00 -12.74 5.15
C LEU A 25 3.12 -13.82 5.77
N TYR A 26 2.71 -14.80 4.96
CA TYR A 26 1.83 -15.88 5.42
C TYR A 26 2.66 -17.06 5.92
N PRO A 27 2.16 -17.82 6.92
CA PRO A 27 2.85 -19.01 7.42
C PRO A 27 2.60 -20.23 6.51
N PHE A 28 2.42 -20.00 5.21
CA PHE A 28 2.23 -21.06 4.22
C PHE A 28 3.52 -21.24 3.43
N ALA A 29 3.82 -22.48 3.07
CA ALA A 29 4.91 -22.83 2.18
C ALA A 29 4.35 -23.34 0.86
N THR A 30 4.99 -22.98 -0.26
CA THR A 30 4.71 -23.58 -1.56
C THR A 30 5.16 -25.05 -1.58
N ARG A 31 4.81 -25.80 -2.63
CA ARG A 31 5.34 -27.16 -2.85
C ARG A 31 6.87 -27.22 -2.91
N GLU A 32 7.52 -26.10 -3.22
CA GLU A 32 8.98 -25.95 -3.28
C GLU A 32 9.56 -25.42 -1.96
N ASN A 33 8.77 -25.38 -0.88
CA ASN A 33 9.16 -24.90 0.44
C ASN A 33 9.49 -23.39 0.51
N GLU A 34 9.08 -22.61 -0.50
CA GLU A 34 9.21 -21.16 -0.44
C GLU A 34 8.09 -20.57 0.42
N GLN A 35 8.44 -19.63 1.30
CA GLN A 35 7.47 -18.95 2.14
C GLN A 35 6.55 -18.08 1.27
N LEU A 36 5.24 -18.16 1.51
CA LEU A 36 4.26 -17.39 0.76
C LEU A 36 4.21 -15.95 1.25
N GLY A 37 4.69 -15.05 0.41
CA GLY A 37 4.67 -13.61 0.60
C GLY A 37 5.06 -12.90 -0.69
N ILE A 38 5.35 -11.60 -0.58
CA ILE A 38 5.85 -10.81 -1.69
C ILE A 38 7.36 -10.60 -1.50
N ASN A 39 8.17 -11.32 -2.27
CA ASN A 39 9.65 -11.23 -2.17
C ASN A 39 10.19 -9.90 -2.70
N ILE A 40 9.51 -9.31 -3.68
CA ILE A 40 9.78 -7.97 -4.20
C ILE A 40 8.46 -7.21 -4.16
N ASP A 41 8.29 -6.34 -3.16
CA ASP A 41 7.02 -5.68 -2.90
C ASP A 41 6.96 -4.28 -3.51
N HIS A 42 6.61 -4.23 -4.81
CA HIS A 42 6.42 -2.96 -5.49
C HIS A 42 5.20 -2.20 -4.95
N LYS A 43 4.22 -2.90 -4.36
CA LYS A 43 3.06 -2.26 -3.75
C LYS A 43 3.47 -1.45 -2.52
N SER A 44 4.30 -2.02 -1.64
CA SER A 44 4.90 -1.30 -0.51
C SER A 44 5.72 -0.10 -0.97
N TYR A 45 6.52 -0.26 -2.02
CA TYR A 45 7.32 0.84 -2.54
C TYR A 45 6.45 1.94 -3.15
N TYR A 46 5.42 1.58 -3.93
CA TYR A 46 4.42 2.50 -4.45
C TYR A 46 3.73 3.30 -3.33
N ASP A 47 3.31 2.62 -2.27
CA ASP A 47 2.59 3.25 -1.15
C ASP A 47 3.47 4.22 -0.35
N ILE A 48 4.79 3.97 -0.28
CA ILE A 48 5.77 4.93 0.26
C ILE A 48 5.92 6.11 -0.71
N MET A 49 6.19 5.83 -1.99
CA MET A 49 6.51 6.86 -2.97
C MET A 49 5.34 7.81 -3.22
N ARG A 50 4.09 7.34 -3.20
CA ARG A 50 2.92 8.23 -3.32
C ARG A 50 2.77 9.18 -2.13
N ARG A 51 3.17 8.75 -0.92
CA ARG A 51 3.16 9.62 0.27
C ARG A 51 4.28 10.65 0.17
N VAL A 52 5.49 10.25 -0.22
CA VAL A 52 6.62 11.15 -0.45
C VAL A 52 6.27 12.18 -1.52
N ARG A 53 5.70 11.73 -2.64
CA ARG A 53 5.20 12.60 -3.72
C ARG A 53 4.25 13.66 -3.20
N SER A 54 3.26 13.25 -2.41
CA SER A 54 2.26 14.15 -1.84
C SER A 54 2.83 15.12 -0.80
N MET A 55 3.69 14.63 0.10
CA MET A 55 4.30 15.43 1.18
C MET A 55 5.21 16.53 0.64
N PHE A 56 6.01 16.22 -0.38
CA PHE A 56 7.00 17.15 -0.94
C PHE A 56 6.56 17.78 -2.26
N LYS A 57 5.31 17.55 -2.69
CA LYS A 57 4.74 18.09 -3.95
C LYS A 57 5.61 17.80 -5.17
N LEU A 58 6.08 16.55 -5.26
CA LEU A 58 6.97 16.11 -6.34
C LEU A 58 6.18 15.71 -7.59
N ASP A 59 6.78 15.94 -8.75
CA ASP A 59 6.30 15.41 -10.02
C ASP A 59 6.98 14.08 -10.32
N LEU A 60 6.40 13.00 -9.80
CA LEU A 60 6.89 11.63 -9.98
C LEU A 60 5.81 10.79 -10.68
N ASP A 61 6.16 10.20 -11.82
CA ASP A 61 5.35 9.16 -12.43
C ASP A 61 5.52 7.84 -11.66
N LEU A 62 4.41 7.33 -11.14
CA LEU A 62 4.35 6.08 -10.37
C LEU A 62 3.51 5.01 -11.08
N SER A 63 3.16 5.23 -12.35
CA SER A 63 2.23 4.37 -13.11
C SER A 63 2.76 2.95 -13.31
N GLU A 64 4.02 2.80 -13.72
CA GLU A 64 4.69 1.50 -13.86
C GLU A 64 4.75 0.79 -12.51
N LEU A 65 5.21 1.49 -11.47
CA LEU A 65 5.36 0.93 -10.13
C LEU A 65 4.02 0.47 -9.55
N ARG A 66 2.94 1.23 -9.78
CA ARG A 66 1.57 0.83 -9.45
C ARG A 66 1.17 -0.46 -10.15
N THR A 67 1.41 -0.53 -11.46
CA THR A 67 1.03 -1.67 -12.29
C THR A 67 1.75 -2.94 -11.84
N MET A 68 3.03 -2.85 -11.51
CA MET A 68 3.81 -3.97 -10.97
C MET A 68 3.25 -4.43 -9.62
N GLY A 69 3.01 -3.49 -8.70
CA GLY A 69 2.45 -3.81 -7.37
C GLY A 69 1.05 -4.42 -7.43
N GLU A 70 0.20 -3.99 -8.35
CA GLU A 70 -1.12 -4.59 -8.61
C GLU A 70 -1.00 -6.01 -9.15
N SER A 71 -0.10 -6.23 -10.12
CA SER A 71 0.17 -7.57 -10.68
C SER A 71 0.61 -8.56 -9.59
N GLU A 72 1.56 -8.15 -8.74
CA GLU A 72 2.09 -8.98 -7.64
C GLU A 72 1.03 -9.26 -6.58
N SER A 73 0.24 -8.25 -6.22
CA SER A 73 -0.87 -8.40 -5.28
C SER A 73 -1.93 -9.39 -5.78
N ASN A 74 -2.24 -9.35 -7.08
CA ASN A 74 -3.18 -10.27 -7.71
C ASN A 74 -2.63 -11.71 -7.72
N GLN A 75 -1.35 -11.89 -8.09
CA GLN A 75 -0.71 -13.21 -8.04
C GLN A 75 -0.70 -13.80 -6.63
N LEU A 76 -0.48 -12.97 -5.60
CA LEU A 76 -0.55 -13.42 -4.21
C LEU A 76 -1.98 -13.83 -3.84
N ALA A 77 -2.98 -13.04 -4.24
CA ALA A 77 -4.39 -13.33 -3.98
C ALA A 77 -4.83 -14.66 -4.61
N GLU A 78 -4.45 -14.91 -5.86
CA GLU A 78 -4.72 -16.17 -6.56
C GLU A 78 -4.11 -17.37 -5.82
N ARG A 79 -2.83 -17.27 -5.41
CA ARG A 79 -2.16 -18.34 -4.65
C ARG A 79 -2.84 -18.61 -3.29
N LEU A 80 -3.26 -17.56 -2.59
CA LEU A 80 -3.99 -17.70 -1.34
C LEU A 80 -5.35 -18.37 -1.55
N GLU A 81 -6.05 -18.06 -2.64
CA GLU A 81 -7.31 -18.72 -3.00
C GLU A 81 -7.10 -20.21 -3.30
N GLU A 82 -6.06 -20.57 -4.05
CA GLU A 82 -5.70 -21.96 -4.33
C GLU A 82 -5.40 -22.74 -3.04
N ILE A 83 -4.63 -22.15 -2.13
CA ILE A 83 -4.32 -22.74 -0.83
C ILE A 83 -5.59 -22.91 0.02
N GLY A 84 -6.45 -21.90 0.05
CA GLY A 84 -7.72 -21.95 0.78
C GLY A 84 -8.69 -23.00 0.21
N LYS A 85 -8.64 -23.28 -1.10
CA LYS A 85 -9.39 -24.39 -1.72
C LYS A 85 -8.84 -25.76 -1.33
N ALA A 86 -7.53 -25.86 -1.14
CA ALA A 86 -6.84 -27.12 -0.82
C ALA A 86 -6.82 -27.44 0.69
N ASN A 87 -6.89 -26.44 1.56
CA ASN A 87 -6.78 -26.59 3.00
C ASN A 87 -7.77 -25.65 3.74
N ALA A 88 -8.73 -26.25 4.45
CA ALA A 88 -9.76 -25.53 5.20
C ALA A 88 -9.19 -24.70 6.36
N GLU A 89 -8.18 -25.21 7.09
CA GLU A 89 -7.53 -24.46 8.18
C GLU A 89 -6.79 -23.24 7.63
N ALA A 90 -6.14 -23.38 6.47
CA ALA A 90 -5.49 -22.26 5.80
C ALA A 90 -6.50 -21.21 5.36
N LYS A 91 -7.67 -21.63 4.84
CA LYS A 91 -8.76 -20.73 4.49
C LYS A 91 -9.27 -19.95 5.70
N GLU A 92 -9.53 -20.63 6.82
CA GLU A 92 -9.97 -19.99 8.06
C GLU A 92 -8.94 -18.96 8.56
N LEU A 93 -7.65 -19.29 8.49
CA LEU A 93 -6.58 -18.35 8.87
C LEU A 93 -6.55 -17.12 7.97
N ILE A 94 -6.67 -17.29 6.64
CA ILE A 94 -6.67 -16.19 5.67
C ILE A 94 -7.86 -15.25 5.92
N GLU A 95 -9.06 -15.81 6.10
CA GLU A 95 -10.25 -14.99 6.36
C GLU A 95 -10.17 -14.28 7.70
N LYS A 96 -9.67 -14.95 8.74
CA LYS A 96 -9.44 -14.31 10.04
C LYS A 96 -8.47 -13.13 9.94
N ILE A 97 -7.35 -13.27 9.22
CA ILE A 97 -6.41 -12.17 9.01
C ILE A 97 -7.10 -11.01 8.29
N ARG A 98 -7.95 -11.29 7.29
CA ARG A 98 -8.71 -10.27 6.57
C ARG A 98 -9.68 -9.51 7.48
N GLU A 99 -10.38 -10.21 8.37
CA GLU A 99 -11.32 -9.62 9.32
C GLU A 99 -10.60 -8.81 10.40
N ASP A 100 -9.47 -9.31 10.91
CA ASP A 100 -8.69 -8.67 11.97
C ASP A 100 -7.86 -7.47 11.46
N TYR A 101 -7.59 -7.39 10.14
CA TYR A 101 -6.77 -6.34 9.56
C TYR A 101 -7.53 -5.01 9.44
N VAL A 102 -7.33 -4.12 10.40
CA VAL A 102 -7.85 -2.76 10.39
C VAL A 102 -6.76 -1.78 9.96
N TYR A 103 -7.00 -1.01 8.90
CA TYR A 103 -6.11 0.06 8.46
C TYR A 103 -6.87 1.30 8.02
N THR A 104 -6.27 2.47 8.22
CA THR A 104 -6.76 3.73 7.65
C THR A 104 -6.01 4.00 6.35
N PRO A 105 -6.67 4.05 5.19
CA PRO A 105 -6.02 4.34 3.92
C PRO A 105 -5.44 5.75 3.88
N PHE A 106 -4.25 5.89 3.29
CA PHE A 106 -3.77 7.21 2.90
C PHE A 106 -4.56 7.68 1.68
N VAL A 107 -5.26 8.80 1.81
CA VAL A 107 -5.96 9.52 0.74
C VAL A 107 -5.06 10.66 0.31
N GLU A 108 -4.73 10.72 -0.97
CA GLU A 108 -3.92 11.82 -1.50
C GLU A 108 -4.77 13.10 -1.50
N PRO A 109 -4.30 14.19 -0.86
CA PRO A 109 -4.99 15.47 -0.92
C PRO A 109 -4.99 15.96 -2.36
N VAL A 110 -6.19 16.07 -2.92
CA VAL A 110 -6.40 16.72 -4.21
C VAL A 110 -6.42 18.22 -3.95
N ASP A 111 -5.47 18.94 -4.54
CA ASP A 111 -5.51 20.39 -4.60
C ASP A 111 -6.42 20.76 -5.77
N MET A 112 -7.71 20.91 -5.51
CA MET A 112 -8.65 21.36 -6.54
C MET A 112 -8.55 22.88 -6.68
N ASP A 113 -8.42 23.34 -7.93
CA ASP A 113 -8.63 24.75 -8.24
C ASP A 113 -10.01 25.16 -7.71
N PRO A 114 -10.12 26.23 -6.90
CA PRO A 114 -11.41 26.72 -6.42
C PRO A 114 -12.48 26.86 -7.50
N ALA A 115 -12.08 27.20 -8.74
CA ALA A 115 -13.01 27.29 -9.87
C ALA A 115 -13.58 25.93 -10.31
N LEU A 116 -12.79 24.86 -10.19
CA LEU A 116 -13.23 23.49 -10.48
C LEU A 116 -14.15 22.98 -9.37
N ASP A 117 -13.85 23.34 -8.12
CA ASP A 117 -14.66 23.05 -6.95
C ASP A 117 -16.08 23.65 -7.06
N ASP A 118 -16.15 24.93 -7.43
CA ASP A 118 -17.42 25.62 -7.67
C ASP A 118 -18.21 24.98 -8.82
N ALA A 119 -17.53 24.65 -9.93
CA ALA A 119 -18.18 24.00 -11.07
C ALA A 119 -18.74 22.60 -10.73
N LEU A 120 -18.00 21.81 -9.95
CA LEU A 120 -18.47 20.50 -9.49
C LEU A 120 -19.68 20.62 -8.55
N ASN A 121 -19.66 21.59 -7.65
CA ASN A 121 -20.79 21.86 -6.74
C ASN A 121 -22.05 22.29 -7.50
N ASP A 122 -21.92 23.09 -8.55
CA ASP A 122 -23.04 23.49 -9.41
C ASP A 122 -23.64 22.29 -10.17
N ILE A 123 -22.79 21.39 -10.68
CA ILE A 123 -23.24 20.16 -11.35
C ILE A 123 -23.98 19.23 -10.36
N LEU A 124 -23.42 19.03 -9.16
CA LEU A 124 -24.02 18.18 -8.14
C LEU A 124 -25.39 18.71 -7.70
N ARG A 125 -25.53 20.03 -7.50
CA ARG A 125 -26.82 20.66 -7.16
C ARG A 125 -27.86 20.52 -8.28
N GLY A 126 -27.43 20.50 -9.55
CA GLY A 126 -28.33 20.29 -10.69
C GLY A 126 -28.80 18.84 -10.87
N LEU A 127 -28.16 17.87 -10.22
CA LEU A 127 -28.58 16.46 -10.24
C LEU A 127 -29.59 16.10 -9.13
N ASP A 128 -29.64 16.92 -8.07
CA ASP A 128 -30.57 16.78 -6.94
C ASP A 128 -31.93 17.50 -7.17
N SER A 129 -32.14 18.07 -8.36
CA SER A 129 -33.37 18.75 -8.81
C SER A 129 -34.09 18.00 -9.91
#